data_AF-A0A7M4FR36-F1
#
_entry.id   AF-A0A7M4FR36-F1
#
_cell.length_a   1.000
_cell.length_b   1.000
_cell.length_c   1.000
_cell.angle_alpha   90.00
_cell.angle_beta   90.00
_cell.angle_gamma   90.00
#
_symmetry.space_group_name_H-M   'P 1'
#
loop_
_entity.id
_entity.type
_entity.pdbx_description
1 polymer ?
#
loop_
_entity_poly.entity_id
_entity_poly.type
_entity_poly.pdbx_seq_one_letter_code
_entity_poly.pdbx_strand_id
1 'polypeptide(L)'
;PGPRLQPARHNYLCGATDERDLPGTAVQPPHRYRPGTVALREIRRYQKSTELLIRKLPFQRLASEAYLVGLFEDTNLCAIHAKRVTIMPKDIQLARRIRGERA
;
A
#
# COMPACT_ATOMS: atom_id res chain seq x y z
N PRO A 1 -37.26 13.99 -31.56
CA PRO A 1 -36.32 12.96 -32.07
C PRO A 1 -34.87 13.30 -31.68
N GLY A 2 -34.41 12.76 -30.54
CA GLY A 2 -33.01 12.85 -30.11
C GLY A 2 -32.44 11.44 -29.96
N PRO A 3 -31.31 11.10 -30.59
CA PRO A 3 -30.77 9.75 -30.52
C PRO A 3 -30.16 9.49 -29.14
N ARG A 4 -30.63 8.41 -28.51
CA ARG A 4 -30.13 7.88 -27.25
C ARG A 4 -28.75 7.27 -27.49
N LEU A 5 -27.66 7.91 -27.04
CA LEU A 5 -26.32 7.34 -27.07
C LEU A 5 -26.31 6.04 -26.25
N GLN A 6 -26.06 4.92 -26.91
CA GLN A 6 -25.70 3.66 -26.24
C GLN A 6 -24.18 3.68 -25.96
N PRO A 7 -23.71 3.30 -24.76
CA PRO A 7 -22.29 3.13 -24.53
C PRO A 7 -21.79 1.88 -25.28
N ALA A 8 -20.70 2.06 -26.02
CA ALA A 8 -20.05 1.07 -26.86
C ALA A 8 -19.72 -0.20 -26.07
N ARG A 9 -20.25 -1.33 -26.56
CA ARG A 9 -19.84 -2.67 -26.12
C ARG A 9 -18.48 -3.00 -26.73
N HIS A 10 -17.60 -3.49 -25.87
CA HIS A 10 -16.53 -4.46 -26.15
C HIS A 10 -15.59 -4.15 -27.32
N ASN A 11 -14.37 -3.69 -26.97
CA ASN A 11 -13.17 -3.95 -27.76
C ASN A 11 -12.03 -4.36 -26.84
N TYR A 12 -12.00 -5.63 -26.45
CA TYR A 12 -10.75 -6.32 -26.17
C TYR A 12 -10.52 -7.28 -27.34
N LEU A 13 -9.93 -6.76 -28.40
CA LEU A 13 -9.28 -7.58 -29.41
C LEU A 13 -7.94 -8.01 -28.83
N CYS A 14 -7.80 -9.29 -28.50
CA CYS A 14 -6.49 -9.91 -28.35
C CYS A 14 -6.56 -11.35 -28.88
N GLY A 15 -5.92 -11.56 -30.02
CA GLY A 15 -5.35 -12.84 -30.46
C GLY A 15 -6.32 -13.91 -30.93
N ALA A 16 -6.52 -13.99 -32.24
CA ALA A 16 -6.83 -15.25 -32.88
C ALA A 16 -5.54 -16.10 -32.97
N THR A 17 -5.51 -17.24 -32.30
CA THR A 17 -4.74 -18.42 -32.70
C THR A 17 -5.55 -19.66 -32.34
N ASP A 18 -6.02 -20.36 -33.39
CA ASP A 18 -6.47 -21.74 -33.34
C ASP A 18 -5.24 -22.60 -32.97
N GLU A 19 -5.11 -22.99 -31.71
CA GLU A 19 -4.17 -24.03 -31.26
C GLU A 19 -4.92 -25.00 -30.36
N ARG A 20 -5.60 -25.96 -31.01
CA ARG A 20 -5.86 -27.26 -30.41
C ARG A 20 -4.59 -28.10 -30.66
N ASP A 21 -4.12 -28.80 -29.61
CA ASP A 21 -3.11 -29.89 -29.62
C ASP A 21 -1.66 -29.63 -29.10
N LEU A 22 -1.47 -29.07 -27.90
CA LEU A 22 -0.20 -29.20 -27.14
C LEU A 22 -0.43 -29.62 -25.66
N PRO A 23 0.26 -30.68 -25.15
CA PRO A 23 0.11 -31.09 -23.77
C PRO A 23 0.93 -30.20 -22.83
N GLY A 24 0.23 -29.51 -21.92
CA GLY A 24 0.75 -29.23 -20.58
C GLY A 24 1.81 -28.14 -20.44
N THR A 25 1.41 -26.88 -20.62
CA THR A 25 1.86 -25.85 -19.67
C THR A 25 0.62 -25.19 -19.09
N ALA A 26 0.09 -25.78 -18.02
CA ALA A 26 -0.88 -25.10 -17.18
C ALA A 26 -0.19 -23.84 -16.64
N VAL A 27 -0.54 -22.68 -17.21
CA VAL A 27 -0.13 -21.37 -16.66
C VAL A 27 -0.74 -21.31 -15.28
N GLN A 28 0.08 -21.57 -14.25
CA GLN A 28 -0.40 -21.58 -12.88
C GLN A 28 -0.97 -20.20 -12.55
N PRO A 29 -2.14 -20.14 -11.87
CA PRO A 29 -2.73 -18.87 -11.51
C PRO A 29 -1.72 -18.05 -10.69
N PRO A 30 -1.64 -16.73 -10.92
CA PRO A 30 -0.69 -15.88 -10.21
C PRO A 30 -0.93 -16.00 -8.70
N HIS A 31 0.11 -16.40 -7.97
CA HIS A 31 0.04 -16.59 -6.53
C HIS A 31 -0.24 -15.25 -5.83
N ARG A 32 -1.48 -15.07 -5.36
CA ARG A 32 -1.87 -13.88 -4.59
C ARG A 32 -1.66 -14.15 -3.11
N TYR A 33 -0.75 -13.38 -2.53
CA TYR A 33 -0.51 -13.40 -1.09
C TYR A 33 -1.76 -12.97 -0.31
N ARG A 34 -1.95 -13.58 0.87
CA ARG A 34 -3.00 -13.17 1.80
C ARG A 34 -2.82 -11.69 2.20
N PRO A 35 -3.92 -10.96 2.44
CA PRO A 35 -3.83 -9.60 2.97
C PRO A 35 -2.99 -9.61 4.25
N GLY A 36 -2.00 -8.73 4.33
CA GLY A 36 -1.02 -8.66 5.43
C GLY A 36 0.31 -9.37 5.16
N THR A 37 0.38 -10.43 4.34
CA THR A 37 1.65 -11.15 4.10
C THR A 37 2.68 -10.27 3.40
N VAL A 38 2.27 -9.49 2.38
CA VAL A 38 3.17 -8.57 1.69
C VAL A 38 3.57 -7.41 2.61
N ALA A 39 2.63 -6.87 3.37
CA ALA A 39 2.88 -5.78 4.32
C ALA A 39 3.90 -6.19 5.40
N LEU A 40 3.76 -7.38 6.00
CA LEU A 40 4.72 -7.89 6.98
C LEU A 40 6.12 -8.13 6.37
N ARG A 41 6.19 -8.57 5.12
CA ARG A 41 7.46 -8.74 4.40
C ARG A 41 8.13 -7.40 4.15
N GLU A 42 7.37 -6.37 3.79
CA GLU A 42 7.86 -5.01 3.58
C GLU A 42 8.32 -4.35 4.89
N ILE A 43 7.54 -4.47 5.97
CA ILE A 43 7.96 -3.98 7.30
C ILE A 43 9.31 -4.58 7.70
N ARG A 44 9.47 -5.90 7.58
CA ARG A 44 10.73 -6.58 7.89
C ARG A 44 11.88 -6.14 6.98
N ARG A 45 11.59 -5.86 5.70
CA ARG A 45 12.58 -5.32 4.75
C ARG A 45 13.02 -3.92 5.18
N TYR A 46 12.09 -2.99 5.40
CA TYR A 46 12.41 -1.62 5.80
C TYR A 46 13.04 -1.50 7.20
N GLN A 47 12.74 -2.43 8.11
CA GLN A 47 13.43 -2.50 9.41
C GLN A 47 14.84 -3.09 9.30
N LYS A 48 15.11 -3.94 8.29
CA LYS A 48 16.44 -4.54 8.06
C LYS A 48 17.36 -3.66 7.20
N SER A 49 16.80 -2.81 6.34
CA SER A 49 17.53 -1.92 5.44
C SER A 49 17.01 -0.50 5.51
N THR A 50 17.89 0.48 5.73
CA THR A 50 17.58 1.92 5.77
C THR A 50 17.56 2.55 4.38
N GLU A 51 16.90 1.93 3.40
CA GLU A 51 16.72 2.54 2.09
C GLU A 51 15.61 3.61 2.16
N LEU A 52 15.97 4.89 1.95
CA LEU A 52 15.06 6.04 2.04
C LEU A 52 13.80 5.79 1.19
N LEU A 53 12.62 5.79 1.83
CA LEU A 53 11.33 5.53 1.17
C LEU A 53 10.93 6.64 0.17
N ILE A 54 11.67 7.77 0.14
CA ILE A 54 11.42 8.97 -0.69
C ILE A 54 12.69 9.36 -1.49
N ARG A 55 12.58 9.43 -2.83
CA ARG A 55 13.65 9.57 -3.86
C ARG A 55 14.66 10.73 -3.68
N LYS A 56 15.75 10.54 -2.93
CA LYS A 56 16.94 11.41 -2.62
C LYS A 56 16.81 12.97 -2.62
N LEU A 57 16.71 13.56 -1.42
CA LEU A 57 17.22 14.87 -1.01
C LEU A 57 17.75 14.67 0.43
N PRO A 58 19.07 14.70 0.67
CA PRO A 58 19.68 13.94 1.77
C PRO A 58 19.48 14.53 3.17
N PHE A 59 19.31 15.84 3.34
CA PHE A 59 19.31 16.44 4.69
C PHE A 59 17.91 16.72 5.25
N GLN A 60 17.05 17.41 4.49
CA GLN A 60 15.69 17.72 4.94
C GLN A 60 14.84 16.45 5.15
N ARG A 61 15.09 15.40 4.37
CA ARG A 61 14.28 14.18 4.44
C ARG A 61 14.67 13.25 5.55
N LEU A 62 15.94 13.16 5.90
CA LEU A 62 16.34 12.34 7.05
C LEU A 62 15.65 12.86 8.32
N ALA A 63 15.62 14.18 8.49
CA ALA A 63 14.91 14.82 9.60
C ALA A 63 13.39 14.56 9.54
N SER A 64 12.75 14.76 8.38
CA SER A 64 11.30 14.50 8.22
C SER A 64 10.93 13.03 8.34
N GLU A 65 11.76 12.11 7.84
CA GLU A 65 11.55 10.67 7.87
C GLU A 65 11.68 10.14 9.30
N ALA A 66 12.71 10.55 10.04
CA ALA A 66 12.86 10.20 11.45
C ALA A 66 11.67 10.69 12.29
N TYR A 67 11.20 11.91 12.04
CA TYR A 67 10.02 12.47 12.69
C TYR A 67 8.74 11.67 12.38
N LEU A 68 8.49 11.38 11.10
CA LEU A 68 7.30 10.65 10.68
C LEU A 68 7.30 9.21 11.21
N VAL A 69 8.44 8.52 11.17
CA VAL A 69 8.58 7.17 11.72
C VAL A 69 8.25 7.17 13.21
N GLY A 70 8.84 8.10 13.98
CA GLY A 70 8.54 8.22 15.41
C GLY A 70 7.06 8.56 15.68
N LEU A 71 6.45 9.42 14.87
CA LEU A 71 5.03 9.74 15.01
C LEU A 71 4.13 8.52 14.71
N PHE A 72 4.49 7.70 13.72
CA PHE A 72 3.74 6.50 13.38
C PHE A 72 3.88 5.40 14.42
N GLU A 73 5.01 5.30 15.11
CA GLU A 73 5.18 4.41 16.27
C GLU A 73 4.16 4.73 17.37
N ASP A 74 4.06 6.00 17.76
CA ASP A 74 3.10 6.44 18.80
C ASP A 74 1.64 6.30 18.34
N THR A 75 1.38 6.59 17.07
CA THR A 75 0.05 6.41 16.46
C THR A 75 -0.35 4.93 16.47
N ASN A 76 0.61 4.03 16.21
CA ASN A 76 0.38 2.59 16.25
C ASN A 76 0.06 2.11 17.68
N LEU A 77 0.76 2.64 18.70
CA LEU A 77 0.42 2.36 20.10
C LEU A 77 -1.00 2.82 20.47
N CYS A 78 -1.41 4.00 19.98
CA CYS A 78 -2.78 4.50 20.17
C CYS A 78 -3.83 3.62 19.47
N ALA A 79 -3.53 3.08 18.28
CA ALA A 79 -4.42 2.17 17.57
C ALA A 79 -4.56 0.83 18.29
N ILE A 80 -3.46 0.25 18.77
CA ILE A 80 -3.42 -1.01 19.54
C ILE A 80 -4.17 -0.86 20.87
N HIS A 81 -4.03 0.28 21.54
CA HIS A 81 -4.79 0.58 22.78
C HIS A 81 -6.31 0.47 22.56
N ALA A 82 -6.78 0.85 21.37
CA ALA A 82 -8.18 0.73 20.96
C ALA A 82 -8.52 -0.62 20.28
N LYS A 83 -7.67 -1.65 20.40
CA LYS A 83 -7.83 -2.99 19.78
C LYS A 83 -7.96 -2.96 18.25
N ARG A 84 -7.36 -1.96 17.58
CA ARG A 84 -7.33 -1.82 16.13
C ARG A 84 -5.92 -2.04 15.60
N VAL A 85 -5.84 -2.63 14.40
CA VAL A 85 -4.57 -2.83 13.66
C VAL A 85 -4.36 -1.74 12.61
N THR A 86 -5.42 -0.99 12.26
CA THR A 86 -5.38 0.11 11.29
C THR A 86 -5.27 1.45 12.01
N ILE A 87 -4.22 2.21 11.70
CA ILE A 87 -4.04 3.60 12.15
C ILE A 87 -5.11 4.51 11.53
N MET A 88 -5.65 5.43 12.33
CA MET A 88 -6.67 6.39 11.91
C MET A 88 -6.23 7.83 12.22
N PRO A 89 -6.80 8.85 11.56
CA PRO A 89 -6.46 10.26 11.82
C PRO A 89 -6.64 10.69 13.29
N LYS A 90 -7.61 10.10 14.00
CA LYS A 90 -7.82 10.32 15.43
C LYS A 90 -6.65 9.85 16.30
N ASP A 91 -5.95 8.80 15.88
CA ASP A 91 -4.78 8.26 16.58
C ASP A 91 -3.59 9.20 16.43
N ILE A 92 -3.44 9.81 15.24
CA ILE A 92 -2.40 10.82 14.96
C ILE A 92 -2.67 12.08 15.77
N GLN A 93 -3.93 12.55 15.81
CA GLN A 93 -4.32 13.71 16.61
C GLN A 93 -4.05 13.48 18.11
N LEU A 94 -4.34 12.29 18.62
CA LEU A 94 -4.06 11.90 19.99
C LEU A 94 -2.55 11.86 20.26
N ALA A 95 -1.76 11.19 19.41
CA ALA A 95 -0.30 11.09 19.55
C ALA A 95 0.37 12.47 19.56
N ARG A 96 -0.01 13.36 18.62
CA ARG A 96 0.51 14.75 18.58
C ARG A 96 0.12 15.57 19.81
N ARG A 97 -1.10 15.36 20.32
CA ARG A 97 -1.58 16.01 21.54
C ARG A 97 -0.81 15.55 22.77
N ILE A 98 -0.46 14.26 22.87
CA ILE A 98 0.33 13.69 23.97
C ILE A 98 1.80 14.14 23.88
N ARG A 99 2.38 14.17 22.67
CA ARG A 99 3.75 14.69 22.43
C ARG A 99 3.93 16.16 22.79
N GLY A 100 2.85 16.92 22.94
CA GLY A 100 2.94 18.35 23.24
C GLY A 100 3.37 19.18 22.04
N GLU A 101 3.25 18.67 20.81
CA GLU A 101 3.37 19.42 19.56
C GLU A 101 2.17 20.36 19.40
N ARG A 102 2.07 21.35 20.29
CA ARG A 102 1.25 22.53 20.07
C ARG A 102 2.02 23.41 19.09
N ALA A 103 1.38 23.71 17.96
CA ALA A 103 1.71 24.91 17.20
C ALA A 103 1.48 26.14 18.08
#